data_AF-I1C6V2-F1
#
_entry.id   AF-I1C6V2-F1
#
_cell.length_a   1.000
_cell.length_b   1.000
_cell.length_c   1.000
_cell.angle_alpha   90.00
_cell.angle_beta   90.00
_cell.angle_gamma   90.00
#
_symmetry.space_group_name_H-M   'P 1'
#
loop_
_entity.id
_entity.type
_entity.pdbx_description
1 polymer ?
#
loop_
_entity_poly.entity_id
_entity_poly.type
_entity_poly.pdbx_seq_one_letter_code
_entity_poly.pdbx_strand_id
1 'polypeptide(L)'
;MGLVPVEIHVLKRVRHENIIQFCDVYQDSVYFYLVMELHGSQWVARPSTPTSRSPALSQNSQSTISSDEEEEMLSRPFVRRASCDLFECIEQHKHFDEPRAKEIFRQIVHCVAYLDRLGICHRDIKDENIVIDQDYKVKFIDFGSAVVLDRPTKKRFVRFYGTVSSAPPEILLNQHYRPESADIWSLGVLLYTLLFGEVPFPDSASAISGPIMRPRIKVSVECKHLIVSLLEKDPQHRPTIHQVLTHPWFH
;
A
#
# COMPACT_ATOMS: atom_id res chain seq x y z
N MET A 1 18.64 -26.78 8.65
CA MET A 1 18.27 -25.65 7.76
C MET A 1 17.27 -24.81 8.51
N GLY A 2 17.57 -23.53 8.75
CA GLY A 2 16.74 -22.64 9.55
C GLY A 2 15.36 -22.41 8.95
N LEU A 3 14.42 -21.94 9.77
CA LEU A 3 13.10 -21.49 9.32
C LEU A 3 13.29 -20.29 8.39
N VAL A 4 12.96 -20.45 7.11
CA VAL A 4 12.95 -19.34 6.14
C VAL A 4 11.77 -18.41 6.48
N PRO A 5 11.98 -17.08 6.58
CA PRO A 5 10.89 -16.13 6.80
C PRO A 5 9.73 -16.31 5.81
N VAL A 6 8.50 -16.12 6.30
CA VAL A 6 7.27 -16.32 5.50
C VAL A 6 7.24 -15.43 4.26
N GLU A 7 7.73 -14.20 4.38
CA GLU A 7 7.83 -13.24 3.29
C GLU A 7 8.65 -13.79 2.12
N ILE A 8 9.87 -14.29 2.38
CA ILE A 8 10.72 -14.91 1.37
C ILE A 8 10.02 -16.14 0.76
N HIS A 9 9.33 -16.94 1.58
CA HIS A 9 8.60 -18.11 1.10
C HIS A 9 7.48 -17.73 0.12
N VAL A 10 6.71 -16.68 0.43
CA VAL A 10 5.61 -16.19 -0.41
C VAL A 10 6.14 -15.54 -1.68
N LEU A 11 7.08 -14.59 -1.56
CA LEU A 11 7.64 -13.84 -2.70
C LEU A 11 8.33 -14.71 -3.75
N LYS A 12 8.89 -15.86 -3.35
CA LYS A 12 9.45 -16.85 -4.29
C LYS A 12 8.39 -17.55 -5.16
N ARG A 13 7.12 -17.58 -4.74
CA ARG A 13 6.04 -18.34 -5.39
C ARG A 13 5.02 -17.48 -6.13
N VAL A 14 4.95 -16.18 -5.81
CA VAL A 14 4.02 -15.26 -6.45
C VAL A 14 4.65 -14.59 -7.67
N ARG A 15 3.84 -14.45 -8.74
CA ARG A 15 4.19 -13.78 -9.99
C ARG A 15 2.94 -13.03 -10.46
N HIS A 16 2.91 -11.73 -10.24
CA HIS A 16 1.80 -10.86 -10.61
C HIS A 16 2.34 -9.45 -10.88
N GLU A 17 1.77 -8.72 -11.84
CA GLU A 17 2.25 -7.38 -12.23
C GLU A 17 2.20 -6.37 -11.07
N ASN A 18 1.22 -6.52 -10.17
CA ASN A 18 1.03 -5.69 -8.98
C ASN A 18 1.66 -6.25 -7.69
N ILE A 19 2.62 -7.17 -7.79
CA ILE A 19 3.43 -7.62 -6.65
C ILE A 19 4.89 -7.34 -6.97
N ILE A 20 5.64 -6.82 -5.99
CA ILE A 20 7.07 -6.56 -6.18
C ILE A 20 7.81 -7.85 -6.53
N GLN A 21 8.67 -7.79 -7.56
CA GLN A 21 9.34 -8.99 -8.02
C GLN A 21 10.47 -9.38 -7.06
N PHE A 22 10.44 -10.63 -6.60
CA PHE A 22 11.59 -11.27 -5.95
C PHE A 22 12.75 -11.44 -6.95
N CYS A 23 13.94 -10.94 -6.58
CA CYS A 23 15.16 -11.12 -7.34
C CYS A 23 16.04 -12.21 -6.75
N ASP A 24 16.45 -12.06 -5.48
CA ASP A 24 17.38 -12.99 -4.84
C ASP A 24 17.26 -12.96 -3.30
N VAL A 25 17.88 -13.92 -2.62
CA VAL A 25 18.01 -13.94 -1.17
C VAL A 25 19.41 -14.40 -0.75
N TYR A 26 20.05 -13.60 0.10
CA TYR A 26 21.31 -13.94 0.75
C TYR A 26 21.06 -14.17 2.24
N GLN A 27 21.95 -14.92 2.90
CA GLN A 27 21.89 -15.14 4.33
C GLN A 27 23.30 -15.15 4.92
N ASP A 28 23.45 -14.59 6.11
CA ASP A 28 24.62 -14.80 6.97
C ASP A 28 24.19 -15.50 8.27
N SER A 29 25.05 -15.49 9.30
CA SER A 29 24.73 -16.14 10.58
C SER A 29 23.62 -15.45 11.40
N VAL A 30 23.26 -14.21 11.05
CA VAL A 30 22.35 -13.34 11.81
C VAL A 30 21.16 -12.88 10.96
N TYR A 31 21.37 -12.56 9.69
CA TYR A 31 20.39 -11.88 8.83
C TYR A 31 20.07 -12.64 7.54
N PHE A 32 18.86 -12.39 7.05
CA PHE A 32 18.48 -12.62 5.66
C PHE A 32 18.44 -11.29 4.92
N TYR A 33 19.01 -11.26 3.72
CA TYR A 33 18.98 -10.11 2.82
C TYR A 33 18.07 -10.46 1.65
N LEU A 34 16.87 -9.87 1.64
CA LEU A 34 15.89 -10.03 0.58
C LEU A 34 16.13 -8.95 -0.49
N VAL A 35 16.44 -9.37 -1.72
CA VAL A 35 16.63 -8.48 -2.86
C VAL A 35 15.40 -8.54 -3.75
N MET A 36 14.82 -7.37 -4.00
CA MET A 36 13.59 -7.19 -4.78
C MET A 36 13.80 -6.16 -5.88
N GLU A 37 12.91 -6.19 -6.86
CA GLU A 37 12.78 -5.12 -7.85
C GLU A 37 12.65 -3.75 -7.17
N LEU A 38 13.27 -2.73 -7.76
CA LEU A 38 12.97 -1.34 -7.43
C LEU A 38 11.83 -0.89 -8.35
N HIS A 39 10.65 -0.62 -7.77
CA HIS A 39 9.49 -0.17 -8.54
C HIS A 39 9.66 1.28 -9.02
N GLY A 40 9.02 1.59 -10.16
CA GLY A 40 9.11 2.89 -10.82
C GLY A 40 10.33 3.03 -11.74
N SER A 41 10.23 3.95 -12.71
CA SER A 41 11.30 4.16 -13.69
C SER A 41 12.49 4.94 -13.09
N GLN A 42 13.72 4.43 -13.27
CA GLN A 42 14.93 5.24 -13.05
C GLN A 42 15.09 6.26 -14.19
N TRP A 43 15.49 7.48 -13.85
CA TRP A 43 15.83 8.50 -14.85
C TRP A 43 17.09 8.07 -15.63
N VAL A 44 16.96 7.87 -16.95
CA VAL A 44 18.13 7.84 -17.84
C VAL A 44 18.58 9.29 -18.02
N ALA A 45 19.64 9.69 -17.32
CA ALA A 45 20.22 11.01 -17.49
C ALA A 45 20.64 11.20 -18.96
N ARG A 46 20.04 12.18 -19.66
CA ARG A 46 20.57 12.62 -20.96
C ARG A 46 21.91 13.32 -20.73
N PRO A 47 22.97 13.00 -21.48
CA PRO A 47 24.24 13.71 -21.36
C PRO A 47 24.03 15.18 -21.75
N SER A 48 24.20 16.08 -20.79
CA SER A 48 24.22 17.52 -21.03
C SER A 48 25.50 17.90 -21.78
N THR A 49 25.34 18.61 -22.89
CA THR A 49 26.45 19.24 -23.62
C THR A 49 27.08 20.37 -22.79
N PRO A 50 28.42 20.54 -22.80
CA PRO A 50 29.08 21.52 -21.96
C PRO A 50 29.08 22.90 -22.63
N THR A 51 28.52 23.92 -21.99
CA THR A 51 28.73 25.32 -22.38
C THR A 51 29.58 26.06 -21.35
N SER A 52 30.80 26.36 -21.79
CA SER A 52 31.61 27.58 -21.63
C SER A 52 31.71 28.28 -20.26
N ARG A 53 32.96 28.31 -19.76
CA ARG A 53 33.48 29.06 -18.61
C ARG A 53 33.49 30.59 -18.79
N SER A 54 33.49 31.32 -17.66
CA SER A 54 34.48 32.35 -17.19
C SER A 54 33.82 33.61 -16.53
N PRO A 55 34.53 34.52 -15.82
CA PRO A 55 35.28 34.35 -14.56
C PRO A 55 35.10 35.51 -13.51
N ALA A 56 35.50 35.25 -12.24
CA ALA A 56 36.03 36.19 -11.20
C ALA A 56 35.05 37.23 -10.56
N LEU A 57 35.13 37.77 -9.31
CA LEU A 57 36.05 37.92 -8.16
C LEU A 57 35.15 38.36 -6.95
N SER A 58 35.34 37.96 -5.68
CA SER A 58 36.11 38.68 -4.63
C SER A 58 35.58 38.28 -3.23
N GLN A 59 36.46 38.27 -2.23
CA GLN A 59 36.30 37.78 -0.85
C GLN A 59 35.58 38.77 0.10
N ASN A 60 34.82 38.25 1.08
CA ASN A 60 35.06 38.49 2.52
C ASN A 60 34.17 37.63 3.43
N SER A 61 34.76 37.11 4.50
CA SER A 61 34.18 36.15 5.44
C SER A 61 33.40 36.81 6.57
N GLN A 62 32.16 36.39 6.79
CA GLN A 62 31.54 36.27 8.12
C GLN A 62 30.72 34.98 8.17
N SER A 63 30.89 34.24 9.26
CA SER A 63 30.27 32.94 9.53
C SER A 63 28.77 33.07 9.72
N THR A 64 28.04 32.76 8.67
CA THR A 64 26.63 32.38 8.63
C THR A 64 26.53 31.40 7.47
N ILE A 65 25.78 30.30 7.62
CA ILE A 65 25.48 29.36 6.53
C ILE A 65 25.15 30.21 5.29
N SER A 66 25.95 30.10 4.23
CA SER A 66 25.83 30.96 3.07
C SER A 66 24.49 30.68 2.40
N SER A 67 23.81 31.73 1.95
CA SER A 67 22.62 31.64 1.07
C SER A 67 22.85 30.73 -0.13
N ASP A 68 24.11 30.54 -0.53
CA ASP A 68 24.55 29.65 -1.59
C ASP A 68 24.36 28.16 -1.23
N GLU A 69 24.44 27.74 0.05
CA GLU A 69 24.18 26.35 0.48
C GLU A 69 22.67 26.06 0.57
N GLU A 70 21.86 27.06 0.95
CA GLU A 70 20.39 26.97 0.87
C GLU A 70 19.92 26.97 -0.59
N GLU A 71 20.51 27.79 -1.46
CA GLU A 71 20.26 27.76 -2.91
C GLU A 71 20.77 26.46 -3.55
N GLU A 72 21.88 25.87 -3.10
CA GLU A 72 22.38 24.60 -3.63
C GLU A 72 21.48 23.41 -3.22
N MET A 73 20.87 23.45 -2.02
CA MET A 73 19.83 22.50 -1.62
C MET A 73 18.52 22.68 -2.41
N LEU A 74 18.15 23.92 -2.75
CA LEU A 74 16.93 24.25 -3.51
C LEU A 74 17.11 24.10 -5.04
N SER A 75 18.35 24.15 -5.54
CA SER A 75 18.69 24.05 -6.97
C SER A 75 19.14 22.66 -7.41
N ARG A 76 19.35 21.73 -6.47
CA ARG A 76 19.41 20.31 -6.82
C ARG A 76 18.10 19.97 -7.54
N PRO A 77 18.12 19.57 -8.82
CA PRO A 77 16.91 19.10 -9.46
C PRO A 77 16.35 18.01 -8.56
N PHE A 78 15.14 18.23 -8.02
CA PHE A 78 14.43 17.22 -7.25
C PHE A 78 14.53 15.93 -8.04
N VAL A 79 15.37 15.01 -7.58
CA VAL A 79 15.42 13.67 -8.14
C VAL A 79 14.06 13.10 -7.78
N ARG A 80 13.08 13.22 -8.69
CA ARG A 80 11.77 12.62 -8.50
C ARG A 80 12.03 11.16 -8.23
N ARG A 81 11.70 10.72 -7.01
CA ARG A 81 11.74 9.31 -6.63
C ARG A 81 11.01 8.50 -7.71
N ALA A 82 11.56 7.35 -8.06
CA ALA A 82 11.00 6.48 -9.11
C ALA A 82 9.56 6.04 -8.76
N SER A 83 9.33 5.77 -7.47
CA SER A 83 8.04 5.51 -6.84
C SER A 83 8.06 6.03 -5.40
N CYS A 84 6.89 6.15 -4.78
CA CYS A 84 6.72 6.31 -3.33
C CYS A 84 5.73 5.27 -2.80
N ASP A 85 5.59 5.15 -1.48
CA ASP A 85 4.45 4.44 -0.92
C ASP A 85 3.15 5.23 -1.16
N LEU A 86 2.02 4.52 -1.13
CA LEU A 86 0.72 5.08 -1.43
C LEU A 86 0.28 6.07 -0.35
N PHE A 87 0.78 5.93 0.89
CA PHE A 87 0.55 6.87 1.97
C PHE A 87 1.14 8.25 1.63
N GLU A 88 2.44 8.32 1.30
CA GLU A 88 3.12 9.54 0.84
C GLU A 88 2.39 10.13 -0.38
N CYS A 89 1.94 9.28 -1.31
CA CYS A 89 1.19 9.73 -2.49
C CYS A 89 -0.15 10.39 -2.13
N ILE A 90 -0.91 9.80 -1.19
CA ILE A 90 -2.18 10.35 -0.71
C ILE A 90 -1.95 11.65 0.04
N GLU A 91 -0.94 11.75 0.91
CA GLU A 91 -0.62 12.99 1.62
C GLU A 91 -0.29 14.14 0.67
N GLN A 92 0.48 13.87 -0.39
CA GLN A 92 0.83 14.87 -1.40
C GLN A 92 -0.36 15.36 -2.23
N HIS A 93 -1.28 14.46 -2.61
CA HIS A 93 -2.48 14.80 -3.40
C HIS A 93 -3.67 15.20 -2.52
N LYS A 94 -3.57 15.04 -1.20
CA LYS A 94 -4.65 15.06 -0.19
C LYS A 94 -5.65 13.91 -0.33
N HIS A 95 -6.11 13.62 -1.55
CA HIS A 95 -7.00 12.51 -1.90
C HIS A 95 -7.03 12.32 -3.42
N PHE A 96 -7.54 11.19 -3.88
CA PHE A 96 -7.82 10.96 -5.30
C PHE A 96 -9.29 11.21 -5.64
N ASP A 97 -9.54 11.68 -6.86
CA ASP A 97 -10.89 11.66 -7.41
C ASP A 97 -11.33 10.22 -7.70
N GLU A 98 -12.65 10.01 -7.76
CA GLU A 98 -13.20 8.66 -7.88
C GLU A 98 -12.69 7.88 -9.10
N PRO A 99 -12.53 8.46 -10.31
CA PRO A 99 -11.96 7.75 -11.45
C PRO A 99 -10.53 7.27 -11.20
N ARG A 100 -9.67 8.09 -10.59
CA ARG A 100 -8.30 7.70 -10.27
C ARG A 100 -8.25 6.66 -9.17
N ALA A 101 -9.02 6.86 -8.09
CA ALA A 101 -9.14 5.89 -7.02
C ALA A 101 -9.61 4.53 -7.56
N LYS A 102 -10.55 4.52 -8.52
CA LYS A 102 -11.00 3.31 -9.21
C LYS A 102 -9.89 2.61 -9.99
N GLU A 103 -9.08 3.35 -10.74
CA GLU A 103 -7.94 2.79 -11.48
C GLU A 103 -6.93 2.11 -10.55
N ILE A 104 -6.57 2.79 -9.46
CA ILE A 104 -5.62 2.29 -8.45
C ILE A 104 -6.21 1.08 -7.74
N PHE A 105 -7.43 1.22 -7.21
CA PHE A 105 -8.07 0.18 -6.39
C PHE A 105 -8.37 -1.08 -7.20
N ARG A 106 -8.67 -0.97 -8.50
CA ARG A 106 -8.85 -2.13 -9.39
C ARG A 106 -7.59 -3.00 -9.44
N GLN A 107 -6.40 -2.40 -9.55
CA GLN A 107 -5.12 -3.13 -9.54
C GLN A 107 -4.91 -3.89 -8.21
N ILE A 108 -5.23 -3.22 -7.09
CA ILE A 108 -5.15 -3.78 -5.74
C ILE A 108 -6.08 -4.98 -5.60
N VAL A 109 -7.35 -4.85 -5.99
CA VAL A 109 -8.35 -5.93 -5.92
C VAL A 109 -7.96 -7.12 -6.80
N HIS A 110 -7.45 -6.88 -8.02
CA HIS A 110 -6.94 -7.96 -8.87
C HIS A 110 -5.77 -8.72 -8.22
N CYS A 111 -4.84 -8.00 -7.59
CA CYS A 111 -3.74 -8.61 -6.85
C CYS A 111 -4.24 -9.49 -5.70
N VAL A 112 -5.15 -8.98 -4.87
CA VAL A 112 -5.72 -9.74 -3.74
C VAL A 112 -6.49 -10.97 -4.24
N ALA A 113 -7.23 -10.86 -5.34
CA ALA A 113 -7.89 -12.01 -5.94
C ALA A 113 -6.90 -13.05 -6.50
N TYR A 114 -5.75 -12.61 -7.01
CA TYR A 114 -4.67 -13.51 -7.39
C TYR A 114 -4.10 -14.25 -6.18
N LEU A 115 -3.82 -13.55 -5.07
CA LEU A 115 -3.35 -14.16 -3.82
C LEU A 115 -4.38 -15.16 -3.25
N ASP A 116 -5.66 -14.78 -3.25
CA ASP A 116 -6.74 -15.64 -2.75
C ASP A 116 -6.80 -16.98 -3.48
N ARG A 117 -6.67 -16.98 -4.82
CA ARG A 117 -6.59 -18.20 -5.65
C ARG A 117 -5.42 -19.11 -5.29
N LEU A 118 -4.31 -18.55 -4.80
CA LEU A 118 -3.16 -19.32 -4.32
C LEU A 118 -3.27 -19.76 -2.86
N GLY A 119 -4.39 -19.43 -2.19
CA GLY A 119 -4.54 -19.69 -0.76
C GLY A 119 -3.72 -18.74 0.11
N ILE A 120 -3.35 -17.57 -0.41
CA ILE A 120 -2.54 -16.59 0.33
C ILE A 120 -3.44 -15.44 0.78
N CYS A 121 -3.39 -15.10 2.07
CA CYS A 121 -3.95 -13.86 2.60
C CYS A 121 -2.80 -12.97 3.07
N HIS A 122 -2.89 -11.66 2.77
CA HIS A 122 -1.81 -10.72 3.07
C HIS A 122 -1.83 -10.28 4.54
N ARG A 123 -3.02 -10.07 5.12
CA ARG A 123 -3.27 -9.71 6.53
C ARG A 123 -2.70 -8.36 7.00
N ASP A 124 -2.16 -7.55 6.10
CA ASP A 124 -1.68 -6.20 6.41
C ASP A 124 -1.81 -5.29 5.17
N ILE A 125 -2.98 -5.31 4.55
CA ILE A 125 -3.29 -4.45 3.41
C ILE A 125 -3.49 -3.02 3.92
N LYS A 126 -2.60 -2.12 3.52
CA LYS A 126 -2.62 -0.69 3.82
C LYS A 126 -1.82 0.08 2.78
N ASP A 127 -2.00 1.38 2.75
CA ASP A 127 -1.32 2.30 1.85
C ASP A 127 0.21 2.28 2.01
N GLU A 128 0.73 2.14 3.24
CA GLU A 128 2.18 1.99 3.49
C GLU A 128 2.81 0.74 2.81
N ASN A 129 2.03 -0.33 2.64
CA ASN A 129 2.53 -1.61 2.08
C ASN A 129 2.32 -1.71 0.56
N ILE A 130 1.96 -0.59 -0.09
CA ILE A 130 1.72 -0.49 -1.51
C ILE A 130 2.55 0.67 -2.05
N VAL A 131 3.42 0.40 -3.02
CA VAL A 131 4.15 1.45 -3.75
C VAL A 131 3.44 1.82 -5.03
N ILE A 132 3.57 3.08 -5.44
CA ILE A 132 2.95 3.65 -6.63
C ILE A 132 3.96 4.49 -7.43
N ASP A 133 3.92 4.39 -8.75
CA ASP A 133 4.75 5.20 -9.64
C ASP A 133 3.97 6.37 -10.27
N GLN A 134 4.64 7.15 -11.13
CA GLN A 134 4.06 8.33 -11.78
C GLN A 134 2.92 8.00 -12.75
N ASP A 135 2.84 6.75 -13.22
CA ASP A 135 1.78 6.24 -14.10
C ASP A 135 0.66 5.55 -13.31
N TYR A 136 0.64 5.73 -11.99
CA TYR A 136 -0.31 5.14 -11.05
C TYR A 136 -0.35 3.60 -11.09
N LYS A 137 0.78 2.97 -11.44
CA LYS A 137 0.96 1.52 -11.32
C LYS A 137 1.37 1.18 -9.90
N VAL A 138 0.63 0.27 -9.30
CA VAL A 138 0.84 -0.13 -7.90
C VAL A 138 1.46 -1.50 -7.75
N LYS A 139 2.29 -1.67 -6.72
CA LYS A 139 2.82 -2.97 -6.32
C LYS A 139 2.77 -3.17 -4.80
N PHE A 140 2.36 -4.35 -4.35
CA PHE A 140 2.50 -4.78 -2.96
C PHE A 140 3.96 -5.12 -2.63
N ILE A 141 4.44 -4.71 -1.46
CA ILE A 141 5.85 -4.86 -1.06
C ILE A 141 6.12 -5.66 0.22
N ASP A 142 5.18 -5.78 1.16
CA ASP A 142 5.43 -6.42 2.47
C ASP A 142 4.57 -7.67 2.69
N PHE A 143 5.17 -8.85 2.65
CA PHE A 143 4.48 -10.12 2.91
C PHE A 143 4.84 -10.74 4.27
N GLY A 144 5.42 -9.96 5.20
CA GLY A 144 5.84 -10.44 6.52
C GLY A 144 4.69 -10.96 7.39
N SER A 145 3.48 -10.42 7.18
CA SER A 145 2.26 -10.83 7.88
C SER A 145 1.43 -11.90 7.16
N ALA A 146 1.84 -12.31 5.96
CA ALA A 146 1.04 -13.17 5.11
C ALA A 146 0.88 -14.59 5.69
N VAL A 147 -0.18 -15.28 5.26
CA VAL A 147 -0.40 -16.68 5.59
C VAL A 147 -0.78 -17.48 4.35
N VAL A 148 -0.25 -18.70 4.26
CA VAL A 148 -0.65 -19.69 3.25
C VAL A 148 -1.63 -20.66 3.87
N LEU A 149 -2.76 -20.85 3.21
CA LEU A 149 -3.88 -21.67 3.63
C LEU A 149 -4.01 -22.90 2.73
N ASP A 150 -4.04 -24.07 3.34
CA ASP A 150 -4.37 -25.30 2.62
C ASP A 150 -5.88 -25.31 2.30
N ARG A 151 -6.26 -25.03 1.04
CA ARG A 151 -7.67 -25.00 0.63
C ARG A 151 -8.19 -26.41 0.29
N PRO A 152 -9.46 -26.74 0.60
CA PRO A 152 -10.44 -25.91 1.32
C PRO A 152 -10.20 -25.91 2.83
N THR A 153 -10.31 -24.76 3.49
CA THR A 153 -10.14 -24.64 4.94
C THR A 153 -11.24 -23.87 5.64
N LYS A 154 -11.54 -24.28 6.87
CA LYS A 154 -12.36 -23.53 7.83
C LYS A 154 -11.52 -23.01 9.00
N LYS A 155 -10.19 -23.01 8.86
CA LYS A 155 -9.25 -22.57 9.89
C LYS A 155 -9.54 -21.12 10.25
N ARG A 156 -9.57 -20.87 11.56
CA ARG A 156 -9.65 -19.53 12.14
C ARG A 156 -8.38 -19.22 12.90
N PHE A 157 -8.07 -17.94 13.02
CA PHE A 157 -6.88 -17.44 13.68
C PHE A 157 -7.26 -16.64 14.92
N VAL A 158 -6.38 -16.69 15.92
CA VAL A 158 -6.49 -15.90 17.16
C VAL A 158 -5.47 -14.77 17.16
N ARG A 159 -4.26 -15.03 16.66
CA ARG A 159 -3.18 -14.04 16.60
C ARG A 159 -3.24 -13.23 15.30
N PHE A 160 -3.33 -11.93 15.47
CA PHE A 160 -3.20 -10.93 14.41
C PHE A 160 -1.79 -10.33 14.45
N TYR A 161 -1.17 -10.16 13.27
CA TYR A 161 0.17 -9.59 13.13
C TYR A 161 0.19 -8.34 12.22
N GLY A 162 -0.98 -7.87 11.76
CA GLY A 162 -1.10 -6.67 10.95
C GLY A 162 -1.31 -5.41 11.78
N THR A 163 -1.61 -4.31 11.09
CA THR A 163 -1.77 -2.98 11.67
C THR A 163 -3.14 -2.81 12.33
N VAL A 164 -3.16 -2.37 13.60
CA VAL A 164 -4.40 -2.26 14.41
C VAL A 164 -5.39 -1.22 13.88
N SER A 165 -4.91 -0.11 13.30
CA SER A 165 -5.78 0.93 12.72
C SER A 165 -6.61 0.43 11.54
N SER A 166 -6.13 -0.61 10.84
CA SER A 166 -6.81 -1.26 9.71
C SER A 166 -7.50 -2.57 10.10
N ALA A 167 -7.54 -2.91 11.39
CA ALA A 167 -8.06 -4.19 11.86
C ALA A 167 -9.60 -4.22 11.91
N PRO A 168 -10.24 -5.33 11.51
CA PRO A 168 -11.69 -5.50 11.56
C PRO A 168 -12.22 -5.71 13.00
N PRO A 169 -13.54 -5.51 13.22
CA PRO A 169 -14.19 -5.61 14.54
C PRO A 169 -13.90 -6.91 15.28
N GLU A 170 -13.98 -8.05 14.60
CA GLU A 170 -13.76 -9.36 15.22
C GLU A 170 -12.34 -9.54 15.75
N ILE A 171 -11.34 -8.90 15.12
CA ILE A 171 -9.96 -8.93 15.60
C ILE A 171 -9.81 -8.01 16.82
N LEU A 172 -10.38 -6.80 16.75
CA LEU A 172 -10.36 -5.84 17.86
C LEU A 172 -11.09 -6.38 19.10
N LEU A 173 -12.07 -7.25 18.92
CA LEU A 173 -12.80 -7.97 19.97
C LEU A 173 -12.09 -9.27 20.42
N ASN A 174 -10.87 -9.53 19.96
CA ASN A 174 -10.10 -10.76 20.24
C ASN A 174 -10.84 -12.06 19.89
N GLN A 175 -11.69 -12.03 18.86
CA GLN A 175 -12.42 -13.19 18.38
C GLN A 175 -11.63 -13.98 17.34
N HIS A 176 -12.06 -15.22 17.12
CA HIS A 176 -11.50 -16.07 16.07
C HIS A 176 -11.93 -15.58 14.68
N TYR A 177 -10.98 -15.15 13.88
CA TYR A 177 -11.26 -14.54 12.58
C TYR A 177 -10.83 -15.41 11.41
N ARG A 178 -11.39 -15.12 10.23
CA ARG A 178 -10.95 -15.66 8.94
C ARG A 178 -10.10 -14.60 8.23
N PRO A 179 -8.86 -14.90 7.82
CA PRO A 179 -7.98 -13.91 7.21
C PRO A 179 -8.53 -13.38 5.89
N GLU A 180 -9.28 -14.19 5.14
CA GLU A 180 -9.91 -13.75 3.88
C GLU A 180 -10.88 -12.58 4.13
N SER A 181 -11.76 -12.70 5.12
CA SER A 181 -12.74 -11.65 5.47
C SER A 181 -12.09 -10.43 6.13
N ALA A 182 -10.94 -10.61 6.79
CA ALA A 182 -10.15 -9.51 7.33
C ALA A 182 -9.49 -8.68 6.22
N ASP A 183 -8.93 -9.32 5.19
CA ASP A 183 -8.36 -8.62 4.02
C ASP A 183 -9.44 -7.78 3.29
N ILE A 184 -10.69 -8.25 3.23
CA ILE A 184 -11.83 -7.51 2.65
C ILE A 184 -12.13 -6.23 3.44
N TRP A 185 -12.07 -6.28 4.78
CA TRP A 185 -12.23 -5.10 5.61
C TRP A 185 -11.09 -4.10 5.37
N SER A 186 -9.84 -4.57 5.35
CA SER A 186 -8.68 -3.71 5.09
C SER A 186 -8.75 -3.05 3.71
N LEU A 187 -9.29 -3.73 2.69
CA LEU A 187 -9.61 -3.12 1.40
C LEU A 187 -10.66 -1.99 1.52
N GLY A 188 -11.66 -2.13 2.38
CA GLY A 188 -12.64 -1.07 2.66
C GLY A 188 -12.02 0.16 3.31
N VAL A 189 -11.11 -0.04 4.27
CA VAL A 189 -10.34 1.04 4.89
C VAL A 189 -9.49 1.75 3.83
N LEU A 190 -8.76 1.00 3.03
CA LEU A 190 -7.90 1.54 1.99
C LEU A 190 -8.68 2.32 0.91
N LEU A 191 -9.81 1.81 0.43
CA LEU A 191 -10.65 2.53 -0.54
C LEU A 191 -11.16 3.85 0.03
N TYR A 192 -11.59 3.84 1.30
CA TYR A 192 -12.02 5.05 1.98
C TYR A 192 -10.88 6.07 2.06
N THR A 193 -9.68 5.64 2.46
CA THR A 193 -8.51 6.52 2.59
C THR A 193 -8.05 7.08 1.25
N LEU A 194 -8.10 6.28 0.17
CA LEU A 194 -7.83 6.77 -1.19
C LEU A 194 -8.74 7.93 -1.60
N LEU A 195 -10.03 7.86 -1.27
CA LEU A 195 -11.04 8.82 -1.71
C LEU A 195 -11.14 10.07 -0.83
N PHE A 196 -10.84 9.93 0.46
CA PHE A 196 -11.11 10.98 1.45
C PHE A 196 -9.86 11.49 2.17
N GLY A 197 -8.71 10.83 2.01
CA GLY A 197 -7.45 11.24 2.63
C GLY A 197 -7.40 11.03 4.15
N GLU A 198 -8.38 10.31 4.70
CA GLU A 198 -8.49 10.04 6.13
C GLU A 198 -8.97 8.59 6.35
N VAL A 199 -8.88 8.08 7.57
CA VAL A 199 -9.37 6.75 7.93
C VAL A 199 -10.88 6.77 8.22
N PRO A 200 -11.63 5.68 7.93
CA PRO A 200 -13.09 5.65 8.12
C PRO A 200 -13.55 5.68 9.58
N PHE A 201 -12.66 5.32 10.51
CA PHE A 201 -12.94 5.24 11.94
C PHE A 201 -11.81 5.90 12.73
N PRO A 202 -12.12 6.82 13.67
CA PRO A 202 -11.11 7.52 14.45
C PRO A 202 -10.46 6.64 15.53
N ASP A 203 -11.16 5.60 15.98
CA ASP A 203 -10.72 4.70 17.04
C ASP A 203 -11.32 3.29 16.89
N SER A 204 -10.79 2.35 17.68
CA SER A 204 -11.24 0.95 17.68
C SER A 204 -12.70 0.79 18.09
N ALA A 205 -13.23 1.64 18.97
CA ALA A 205 -14.64 1.55 19.38
C ALA A 205 -15.58 1.87 18.21
N SER A 206 -15.23 2.90 17.43
CA SER A 206 -15.93 3.29 16.21
C SER A 206 -15.79 2.23 15.13
N ALA A 207 -14.63 1.59 15.00
CA ALA A 207 -14.44 0.44 14.13
C ALA A 207 -15.34 -0.73 14.55
N ILE A 208 -15.53 -1.00 15.85
CA ILE A 208 -16.36 -2.10 16.35
C ILE A 208 -17.85 -1.88 16.11
N SER A 209 -18.39 -0.72 16.49
CA SER A 209 -19.85 -0.49 16.48
C SER A 209 -20.29 0.89 15.98
N GLY A 210 -19.33 1.79 15.73
CA GLY A 210 -19.61 3.13 15.23
C GLY A 210 -19.93 3.17 13.73
N PRO A 211 -20.57 4.26 13.28
CA PRO A 211 -20.81 4.51 11.87
C PRO A 211 -19.49 4.84 11.14
N ILE A 212 -19.45 4.56 9.85
CA ILE A 212 -18.40 5.08 8.96
C ILE A 212 -18.48 6.61 8.97
N MET A 213 -17.34 7.28 9.14
CA MET A 213 -17.27 8.74 9.10
C MET A 213 -17.87 9.27 7.79
N ARG A 214 -18.74 10.29 7.91
CA ARG A 214 -19.41 10.87 6.74
C ARG A 214 -18.39 11.63 5.89
N PRO A 215 -18.18 11.22 4.63
CA PRO A 215 -17.23 11.91 3.79
C PRO A 215 -17.73 13.33 3.46
N ARG A 216 -16.79 14.27 3.39
CA ARG A 216 -17.07 15.66 2.97
C ARG A 216 -17.29 15.75 1.46
N ILE A 217 -16.73 14.81 0.72
CA ILE A 217 -16.76 14.73 -0.73
C ILE A 217 -17.87 13.76 -1.15
N LYS A 218 -18.61 14.14 -2.19
CA LYS A 218 -19.64 13.26 -2.78
C LYS A 218 -18.98 12.27 -3.73
N VAL A 219 -19.33 11.01 -3.58
CA VAL A 219 -18.97 9.91 -4.49
C VAL A 219 -20.25 9.30 -5.06
N SER A 220 -20.12 8.48 -6.10
CA SER A 220 -21.24 7.75 -6.69
C SER A 220 -21.94 6.84 -5.68
N VAL A 221 -23.19 6.47 -5.97
CA VAL A 221 -23.98 5.56 -5.13
C VAL A 221 -23.31 4.19 -5.09
N GLU A 222 -22.75 3.76 -6.22
CA GLU A 222 -22.03 2.51 -6.41
C GLU A 222 -20.74 2.50 -5.58
N CYS A 223 -19.98 3.60 -5.58
CA CYS A 223 -18.77 3.72 -4.75
C CYS A 223 -19.12 3.61 -3.26
N LYS A 224 -20.14 4.35 -2.83
CA LYS A 224 -20.59 4.33 -1.44
C LYS A 224 -21.08 2.94 -1.04
N HIS A 225 -21.82 2.27 -1.93
CA HIS A 225 -22.29 0.90 -1.71
C HIS A 225 -21.13 -0.09 -1.54
N LEU A 226 -20.09 0.03 -2.37
CA LEU A 226 -18.89 -0.80 -2.25
C LEU A 226 -18.20 -0.59 -0.90
N ILE A 227 -17.95 0.66 -0.51
CA ILE A 227 -17.31 0.99 0.78
C ILE A 227 -18.10 0.39 1.96
N VAL A 228 -19.42 0.57 1.96
CA VAL A 228 -20.28 0.02 3.02
C VAL A 228 -20.24 -1.50 3.06
N SER A 229 -20.22 -2.15 1.89
CA SER A 229 -20.15 -3.61 1.78
C SER A 229 -18.83 -4.18 2.28
N LEU A 230 -17.71 -3.51 1.97
CA LEU A 230 -16.36 -3.90 2.45
C LEU A 230 -16.21 -3.69 3.96
N LEU A 231 -16.79 -2.61 4.50
CA LEU A 231 -16.77 -2.24 5.92
C LEU A 231 -17.98 -2.77 6.72
N GLU A 232 -18.59 -3.85 6.24
CA GLU A 232 -19.63 -4.57 6.98
C GLU A 232 -19.05 -5.16 8.28
N LYS A 233 -19.71 -4.90 9.41
CA LYS A 233 -19.17 -5.26 10.73
C LYS A 233 -19.20 -6.77 10.93
N ASP A 234 -20.25 -7.44 10.46
CA ASP A 234 -20.31 -8.90 10.50
C ASP A 234 -19.45 -9.51 9.39
N PRO A 235 -18.36 -10.24 9.72
CA PRO A 235 -17.47 -10.83 8.72
C PRO A 235 -18.15 -11.87 7.83
N GLN A 236 -19.33 -12.39 8.19
CA GLN A 236 -20.10 -13.34 7.37
C GLN A 236 -20.92 -12.65 6.27
N HIS A 237 -21.24 -11.36 6.45
CA HIS A 237 -21.96 -10.56 5.47
C HIS A 237 -21.03 -9.76 4.55
N ARG A 238 -19.73 -9.69 4.86
CA ARG A 238 -18.72 -9.13 3.94
C ARG A 238 -18.65 -9.94 2.64
N PRO A 239 -18.49 -9.27 1.48
CA PRO A 239 -18.35 -9.96 0.21
C PRO A 239 -17.03 -10.71 0.14
N THR A 240 -16.99 -11.77 -0.66
CA THR A 240 -15.74 -12.41 -1.09
C THR A 240 -15.00 -11.51 -2.09
N ILE A 241 -13.69 -11.70 -2.24
CA ILE A 241 -12.90 -10.93 -3.21
C ILE A 241 -13.42 -11.07 -4.65
N HIS A 242 -13.98 -12.23 -5.00
CA HIS A 242 -14.58 -12.46 -6.30
C HIS A 242 -15.88 -11.65 -6.52
N GLN A 243 -16.68 -11.47 -5.47
CA GLN A 243 -17.86 -10.58 -5.53
C GLN A 243 -17.44 -9.11 -5.63
N VAL A 244 -16.34 -8.72 -4.97
CA VAL A 244 -15.78 -7.37 -5.07
C VAL A 244 -15.32 -7.08 -6.50
N LEU A 245 -14.61 -8.02 -7.16
CA LEU A 245 -14.17 -7.87 -8.55
C LEU A 245 -15.30 -7.59 -9.55
N THR A 246 -16.49 -8.15 -9.30
CA THR A 246 -17.67 -7.99 -10.17
C THR A 246 -18.61 -6.89 -9.70
N HIS A 247 -18.20 -6.08 -8.72
CA HIS A 247 -19.06 -5.04 -8.16
C HIS A 247 -19.35 -3.96 -9.22
N PRO A 248 -20.60 -3.44 -9.33
CA PRO A 248 -20.99 -2.46 -10.34
C PRO A 248 -20.12 -1.20 -10.40
N TRP A 249 -19.49 -0.81 -9.30
CA TRP A 249 -18.58 0.33 -9.27
C TRP A 249 -17.39 0.21 -10.26
N PHE A 250 -16.97 -1.01 -10.62
CA PHE A 250 -15.89 -1.23 -11.59
C PHE A 250 -16.34 -1.23 -13.06
N HIS A 251 -17.64 -1.13 -13.33
CA HIS A 251 -18.24 -1.21 -14.67
C HIS A 251 -18.94 0.11 -15.05
#